data_AF-A0A935JVB2-F1
#
_entry.id   AF-A0A935JVB2-F1
#
_cell.length_a   1.000
_cell.length_b   1.000
_cell.length_c   1.000
_cell.angle_alpha   90.00
_cell.angle_beta   90.00
_cell.angle_gamma   90.00
#
_symmetry.space_group_name_H-M   'P 1'
#
loop_
_entity.id
_entity.type
_entity.pdbx_description
1 polymer ?
#
loop_
_entity_poly.entity_id
_entity_poly.type
_entity_poly.pdbx_seq_one_letter_code
_entity_poly.pdbx_strand_id
1 'polypeptide(L)'
;MMIVINKFIIVLVLALTLVACTSTAPKEKPKIFEDKLAGSYSNLARCTIAKLRTEGNWALRSLQFNLKHYADIEASEVFAYDIRSLPGVFARNSPANPDAVFDYIDPNPGITTYEQRLANILPGYAFALLIKKNDESTVSASLEGEARSGEIAWKHLLECPAKAE
;
A
#
# COMPACT_ATOMS: atom_id res chain seq x y z
N MET A 1 28.10 -59.12 -2.23
CA MET A 1 26.96 -58.29 -2.70
C MET A 1 26.84 -57.09 -1.78
N MET A 2 26.52 -55.90 -2.30
CA MET A 2 26.67 -54.57 -1.66
C MET A 2 28.14 -54.09 -1.66
N ILE A 3 28.50 -52.88 -2.09
CA ILE A 3 27.85 -51.58 -1.90
C ILE A 3 27.99 -50.77 -3.21
N VAL A 4 26.96 -50.76 -4.06
CA VAL A 4 26.78 -49.74 -5.12
C VAL A 4 25.74 -48.73 -4.62
N ILE A 5 25.97 -48.21 -3.41
CA ILE A 5 25.10 -47.25 -2.75
C ILE A 5 26.01 -46.14 -2.27
N ASN A 6 26.45 -45.25 -3.15
CA ASN A 6 27.15 -44.05 -2.69
C ASN A 6 27.12 -42.85 -3.64
N LYS A 7 26.92 -43.04 -4.95
CA LYS A 7 26.87 -41.90 -5.90
C LYS A 7 25.46 -41.49 -6.29
N PHE A 8 24.54 -42.45 -6.46
CA PHE A 8 23.15 -42.15 -6.85
C PHE A 8 22.34 -41.49 -5.74
N ILE A 9 22.57 -41.83 -4.48
CA ILE A 9 21.87 -41.19 -3.35
C ILE A 9 22.29 -39.72 -3.20
N ILE A 10 23.57 -39.40 -3.40
CA ILE A 10 24.08 -38.02 -3.31
C ILE A 10 23.46 -37.15 -4.41
N VAL A 11 23.35 -37.67 -5.65
CA VAL A 11 22.71 -36.97 -6.77
C VAL A 11 21.20 -36.77 -6.52
N LEU A 12 20.53 -37.77 -5.94
CA LEU A 12 19.11 -37.69 -5.63
C LEU A 12 18.84 -36.64 -4.52
N VAL A 13 19.66 -36.61 -3.46
CA VAL A 13 19.54 -35.65 -2.36
C VAL A 13 19.86 -34.22 -2.82
N LEU A 14 20.77 -34.04 -3.77
CA LEU A 14 21.10 -32.72 -4.35
C LEU A 14 20.00 -32.19 -5.30
N ALA A 15 19.27 -33.08 -5.98
CA ALA A 15 18.14 -32.71 -6.83
C ALA A 15 16.88 -32.30 -6.04
N LEU A 16 16.73 -32.81 -4.82
CA LEU A 16 15.57 -32.55 -3.94
C LEU A 16 15.67 -31.23 -3.15
N THR A 17 16.84 -30.57 -3.09
CA THR A 17 17.02 -29.31 -2.36
C THR A 17 16.88 -28.04 -3.21
N LEU A 18 16.59 -28.18 -4.51
CA LEU A 18 16.45 -27.05 -5.45
C LEU A 18 15.03 -26.47 -5.55
N VAL A 19 14.06 -26.98 -4.78
CA VAL A 19 12.73 -26.34 -4.67
C VAL A 19 12.82 -25.19 -3.65
N ALA A 20 13.65 -24.19 -3.96
CA ALA A 20 13.64 -22.92 -3.25
C ALA A 20 12.36 -22.17 -3.61
N CYS A 21 11.61 -21.75 -2.60
CA CYS A 21 10.35 -21.02 -2.71
C CYS A 21 10.39 -19.89 -3.75
N THR A 22 9.75 -20.09 -4.90
CA THR A 22 9.21 -18.95 -5.66
C THR A 22 7.89 -18.54 -5.00
N SER A 23 7.97 -17.99 -3.78
CA SER A 23 6.84 -17.23 -3.24
C SER A 23 6.84 -15.91 -3.98
N THR A 24 6.18 -15.85 -5.13
CA THR A 24 5.75 -14.56 -5.68
C THR A 24 4.81 -14.00 -4.64
N ALA A 25 5.27 -13.04 -3.84
CA ALA A 25 4.42 -12.38 -2.88
C ALA A 25 3.15 -11.92 -3.62
N PRO A 26 1.95 -12.17 -3.07
CA PRO A 26 0.73 -11.75 -3.73
C PRO A 26 0.81 -10.24 -3.98
N LYS A 27 0.45 -9.82 -5.19
CA LYS A 27 0.48 -8.40 -5.57
C LYS A 27 -0.41 -7.58 -4.66
N GLU A 28 -1.51 -8.18 -4.18
CA GLU A 28 -2.41 -7.61 -3.19
C GLU A 28 -2.08 -8.14 -1.79
N LYS A 29 -2.00 -7.23 -0.83
CA LYS A 29 -1.83 -7.54 0.59
C LYS A 29 -3.15 -7.98 1.21
N PRO A 30 -3.14 -8.72 2.33
CA PRO A 30 -4.38 -9.12 2.99
C PRO A 30 -5.19 -7.89 3.42
N LYS A 31 -6.51 -7.98 3.23
CA LYS A 31 -7.47 -7.03 3.79
C LYS A 31 -7.50 -7.19 5.31
N ILE A 32 -7.27 -6.10 6.02
CA ILE A 32 -7.18 -6.09 7.49
C ILE A 32 -8.32 -5.30 8.14
N PHE A 33 -8.90 -4.32 7.44
CA PHE A 33 -10.07 -3.58 7.92
C PHE A 33 -11.10 -3.36 6.80
N GLU A 34 -12.36 -3.30 7.21
CA GLU A 34 -13.49 -2.96 6.36
C GLU A 34 -14.63 -2.40 7.20
N ASP A 35 -15.21 -1.28 6.78
CA ASP A 35 -16.38 -0.69 7.42
C ASP A 35 -17.13 0.25 6.46
N LYS A 36 -18.38 0.57 6.83
CA LYS A 36 -19.20 1.57 6.15
C LYS A 36 -19.19 2.86 6.93
N LEU A 37 -18.79 3.95 6.27
CA LEU A 37 -18.68 5.27 6.88
C LEU A 37 -19.63 6.25 6.20
N ALA A 38 -20.00 7.31 6.91
CA ALA A 38 -20.74 8.43 6.34
C ALA A 38 -19.77 9.47 5.72
N GLY A 39 -20.24 10.21 4.72
CA GLY A 39 -19.53 11.34 4.12
C GLY A 39 -18.97 11.06 2.72
N SER A 40 -18.25 12.04 2.16
CA SER A 40 -17.64 11.91 0.84
C SER A 40 -16.32 11.15 0.87
N TYR A 41 -16.14 10.26 -0.10
CA TYR A 41 -14.92 9.47 -0.28
C TYR A 41 -13.68 10.35 -0.50
N SER A 42 -13.84 11.48 -1.19
CA SER A 42 -12.75 12.43 -1.47
C SER A 42 -12.31 13.17 -0.20
N ASN A 43 -13.28 13.60 0.62
CA ASN A 43 -13.04 14.33 1.86
C ASN A 43 -12.42 13.45 2.94
N LEU A 44 -12.93 12.22 3.10
CA LEU A 44 -12.36 11.25 4.03
C LEU A 44 -10.91 10.91 3.65
N ALA A 45 -10.63 10.66 2.38
CA ALA A 45 -9.27 10.36 1.92
C ALA A 45 -8.31 11.54 2.13
N ARG A 46 -8.74 12.77 1.80
CA ARG A 46 -7.94 14.00 1.97
C ARG A 46 -7.66 14.32 3.45
N CYS A 47 -8.65 14.14 4.32
CA CYS A 47 -8.43 14.30 5.76
C CYS A 47 -7.48 13.24 6.31
N THR A 48 -7.64 11.98 5.88
CA THR A 48 -6.80 10.87 6.35
C THR A 48 -5.34 11.09 5.96
N ILE A 49 -5.05 11.47 4.71
CA ILE A 49 -3.67 11.73 4.27
C ILE A 49 -3.06 12.93 4.99
N ALA A 50 -3.83 13.98 5.29
CA ALA A 50 -3.36 15.13 6.05
C ALA A 50 -2.92 14.72 7.46
N LYS A 51 -3.74 13.92 8.16
CA LYS A 51 -3.40 13.37 9.48
C LYS A 51 -2.17 12.46 9.43
N LEU A 52 -2.12 11.54 8.48
CA LEU A 52 -1.01 10.60 8.29
C LEU A 52 0.34 11.31 8.07
N ARG A 53 0.36 12.43 7.35
CA ARG A 53 1.58 13.20 7.09
C ARG A 53 2.11 13.92 8.33
N THR A 54 1.23 14.26 9.26
CA THR A 54 1.60 14.87 10.54
C THR A 54 1.86 13.83 11.63
N GLU A 55 1.65 12.55 11.35
CA GLU A 55 1.82 11.47 12.31
C GLU A 55 3.31 11.17 12.56
N GLY A 56 3.73 11.30 13.81
CA GLY A 56 5.11 11.10 14.25
C GLY A 56 5.45 9.64 14.59
N ASN A 57 4.50 8.71 14.47
CA ASN A 57 4.73 7.30 14.78
C ASN A 57 5.84 6.69 13.92
N TRP A 58 6.79 6.02 14.56
CA TRP A 58 7.93 5.39 13.89
C TRP A 58 7.53 4.41 12.78
N ALA A 59 6.37 3.76 12.89
CA ALA A 59 5.86 2.83 11.88
C ALA A 59 5.52 3.50 10.55
N LEU A 60 5.34 4.82 10.54
CA LEU A 60 5.04 5.61 9.33
C LEU A 60 6.23 6.45 8.85
N ARG A 61 7.31 6.54 9.62
CA ARG A 61 8.44 7.46 9.37
C ARG A 61 9.13 7.25 8.02
N SER A 62 9.15 6.02 7.54
CA SER A 62 9.75 5.65 6.25
C SER A 62 8.71 5.51 5.13
N LEU A 63 7.48 5.95 5.35
CA LEU A 63 6.40 5.85 4.38
C LEU A 63 6.14 7.20 3.70
N GLN A 64 5.82 7.13 2.42
CA GLN A 64 5.28 8.23 1.64
C GLN A 64 3.86 7.91 1.25
N PHE A 65 3.02 8.94 1.28
CA PHE A 65 1.59 8.81 1.04
C PHE A 65 1.19 9.45 -0.29
N ASN A 66 0.54 8.66 -1.14
CA ASN A 66 -0.03 9.09 -2.40
C ASN A 66 -1.55 8.96 -2.34
N LEU A 67 -2.25 10.02 -2.74
CA LEU A 67 -3.69 10.00 -2.93
C LEU A 67 -4.00 9.78 -4.41
N LYS A 68 -4.83 8.79 -4.71
CA LYS A 68 -5.38 8.53 -6.04
C LYS A 68 -6.88 8.70 -6.05
N HIS A 69 -7.40 9.16 -7.17
CA HIS A 69 -8.83 9.31 -7.40
C HIS A 69 -9.24 8.52 -8.63
N TYR A 70 -10.31 7.73 -8.48
CA TYR A 70 -10.85 6.85 -9.49
C TYR A 70 -12.26 7.32 -9.83
N ALA A 71 -12.38 8.07 -10.93
CA ALA A 71 -13.67 8.60 -11.37
C ALA A 71 -14.60 7.50 -11.90
N ASP A 72 -14.03 6.40 -12.42
CA ASP A 72 -14.74 5.24 -12.98
C ASP A 72 -15.52 4.44 -11.93
N ILE A 73 -15.06 4.46 -10.68
CA ILE A 73 -15.69 3.73 -9.57
C ILE A 73 -16.10 4.65 -8.40
N GLU A 74 -16.06 5.97 -8.61
CA GLU A 74 -16.30 7.00 -7.61
C GLU A 74 -15.59 6.69 -6.27
N ALA A 75 -14.26 6.53 -6.34
CA ALA A 75 -13.45 6.14 -5.19
C ALA A 75 -12.18 6.97 -5.06
N SER A 76 -11.61 6.95 -3.87
CA SER A 76 -10.30 7.50 -3.57
C SER A 76 -9.50 6.49 -2.77
N GLU A 77 -8.21 6.41 -3.05
CA GLU A 77 -7.32 5.45 -2.42
C GLU A 77 -6.07 6.16 -1.90
N VAL A 78 -5.76 5.93 -0.63
CA VAL A 78 -4.52 6.38 0.01
C VAL A 78 -3.55 5.21 -0.02
N PHE A 79 -2.49 5.34 -0.81
CA PHE A 79 -1.39 4.40 -0.82
C PHE A 79 -0.27 4.88 0.09
N ALA A 80 0.28 3.96 0.87
CA ALA A 80 1.53 4.17 1.59
C ALA A 80 2.63 3.30 0.98
N TYR A 81 3.71 3.92 0.53
CA TYR A 81 4.89 3.23 0.01
C TYR A 81 6.06 3.43 0.93
N ASP A 82 6.86 2.38 1.13
CA ASP A 82 8.18 2.57 1.72
C ASP A 82 9.05 3.38 0.76
N ILE A 83 9.76 4.38 1.29
CA ILE A 83 10.66 5.24 0.50
C ILE A 83 11.75 4.46 -0.24
N ARG A 84 12.08 3.25 0.23
CA ARG A 84 13.04 2.32 -0.37
C ARG A 84 12.45 1.56 -1.56
N SER A 85 11.12 1.50 -1.64
CA SER A 85 10.36 0.73 -2.63
C SER A 85 9.70 1.61 -3.69
N LEU A 86 9.83 2.94 -3.59
CA LEU A 86 9.29 3.87 -4.57
C LEU A 86 10.08 3.81 -5.90
N PRO A 87 9.44 3.46 -7.03
CA PRO A 87 10.07 3.59 -8.34
C PRO A 87 10.31 5.07 -8.68
N GLY A 88 11.45 5.39 -9.28
CA GLY A 88 11.81 6.75 -9.64
C GLY A 88 12.41 7.58 -8.49
N VAL A 89 12.76 6.94 -7.37
CA VAL A 89 13.57 7.58 -6.32
C VAL A 89 15.06 7.47 -6.69
N PHE A 90 15.65 8.63 -6.96
CA PHE A 90 17.08 8.83 -7.15
C PHE A 90 17.63 9.66 -5.98
N ALA A 91 18.95 9.75 -5.84
CA ALA A 91 19.55 10.55 -4.77
C ALA A 91 19.00 11.99 -4.70
N ARG A 92 18.74 12.63 -5.86
CA ARG A 92 18.26 14.02 -5.93
C ARG A 92 16.84 14.26 -5.37
N ASN A 93 16.01 13.22 -5.33
CA ASN A 93 14.60 13.28 -4.91
C ASN A 93 14.28 12.23 -3.84
N SER A 94 15.32 11.68 -3.18
CA SER A 94 15.16 10.67 -2.14
C SER A 94 14.78 11.32 -0.81
N PRO A 95 13.67 10.90 -0.18
CA PRO A 95 13.28 11.28 1.19
C PRO A 95 14.37 11.11 2.25
N ALA A 96 15.34 10.22 2.00
CA ALA A 96 16.44 9.93 2.91
C ALA A 96 17.70 10.79 2.68
N ASN A 97 17.75 11.58 1.60
CA ASN A 97 18.88 12.45 1.30
C ASN A 97 18.62 13.85 1.91
N PRO A 98 19.44 14.33 2.86
CA PRO A 98 19.29 15.67 3.44
C PRO A 98 19.50 16.80 2.42
N ASP A 99 20.21 16.51 1.32
CA ASP A 99 20.47 17.47 0.24
C ASP A 99 19.43 17.40 -0.88
N ALA A 100 18.41 16.52 -0.76
CA ALA A 100 17.33 16.47 -1.75
C ALA A 100 16.48 17.74 -1.67
N VAL A 101 16.33 18.39 -2.82
CA VAL A 101 15.37 19.49 -2.98
C VAL A 101 14.00 18.86 -3.23
N PHE A 102 13.18 18.78 -2.17
CA PHE A 102 11.80 18.34 -2.30
C PHE A 102 10.96 19.45 -2.90
N ASP A 103 10.30 19.15 -4.02
CA ASP A 103 9.17 19.94 -4.46
C ASP A 103 7.97 19.52 -3.62
N TYR A 104 7.66 20.27 -2.56
CA TYR A 104 6.49 20.05 -1.70
C TYR A 104 5.24 20.51 -2.44
N ILE A 105 4.95 19.88 -3.58
CA ILE A 105 3.69 20.08 -4.29
C ILE A 105 2.62 19.36 -3.46
N ASP A 106 1.56 20.08 -3.09
CA ASP A 106 0.37 19.47 -2.51
C ASP A 106 -0.06 18.29 -3.42
N PRO A 107 -0.43 17.13 -2.84
CA PRO A 107 -0.77 15.97 -3.63
C PRO A 107 -2.10 16.26 -4.32
N ASN A 108 -2.04 16.86 -5.49
CA ASN A 108 -3.16 16.82 -6.39
C ASN A 108 -3.43 15.32 -6.63
N PRO A 109 -4.64 14.83 -6.33
CA PRO A 109 -4.92 13.41 -6.46
C PRO A 109 -4.56 12.95 -7.87
N GLY A 110 -3.76 11.89 -7.97
CA GLY A 110 -3.48 11.28 -9.26
C GLY A 110 -4.77 10.70 -9.82
N ILE A 111 -5.23 11.22 -10.96
CA ILE A 111 -6.43 10.71 -11.64
C ILE A 111 -6.01 9.53 -12.52
N THR A 112 -6.58 8.36 -12.28
CA THR A 112 -6.32 7.11 -13.01
C THR A 112 -7.59 6.25 -12.97
N THR A 113 -7.69 5.20 -13.78
CA THR A 113 -8.79 4.22 -13.66
C THR A 113 -8.45 3.11 -12.66
N TYR A 114 -9.48 2.45 -12.11
CA TYR A 114 -9.29 1.32 -11.22
C TYR A 114 -8.71 0.09 -11.95
N GLU A 115 -9.04 -0.10 -13.23
CA GLU A 115 -8.42 -1.12 -14.07
C GLU A 115 -6.91 -0.89 -14.22
N GLN A 116 -6.49 0.36 -14.45
CA GLN A 116 -5.08 0.74 -14.48
C GLN A 116 -4.41 0.54 -13.13
N ARG A 117 -5.13 0.73 -12.01
CA ARG A 117 -4.65 0.37 -10.68
C ARG A 117 -4.33 -1.12 -10.63
N LEU A 118 -5.27 -2.00 -10.96
CA LEU A 118 -5.09 -3.46 -10.92
C LEU A 118 -3.93 -3.93 -11.81
N ALA A 119 -3.77 -3.35 -13.00
CA ALA A 119 -2.69 -3.69 -13.92
C ALA A 119 -1.31 -3.25 -13.40
N ASN A 120 -1.25 -2.13 -12.68
CA ASN A 120 0.00 -1.46 -12.28
C ASN A 120 0.19 -1.39 -10.76
N ILE A 121 -0.38 -2.32 -9.98
CA ILE A 121 -0.05 -2.44 -8.56
C ILE A 121 1.45 -2.67 -8.45
N LEU A 122 2.13 -1.67 -7.91
CA LEU A 122 3.55 -1.77 -7.60
C LEU A 122 3.72 -2.68 -6.38
N PRO A 123 4.53 -3.74 -6.46
CA PRO A 123 4.87 -4.52 -5.28
C PRO A 123 5.62 -3.63 -4.28
N GLY A 124 5.34 -3.81 -2.98
CA GLY A 124 6.07 -3.10 -1.91
C GLY A 124 5.37 -1.89 -1.29
N TYR A 125 4.07 -1.69 -1.52
CA TYR A 125 3.28 -0.77 -0.69
C TYR A 125 3.13 -1.33 0.73
N ALA A 126 3.15 -0.48 1.75
CA ALA A 126 2.93 -0.86 3.14
C ALA A 126 1.44 -1.14 3.39
N PHE A 127 0.57 -0.21 2.97
CA PHE A 127 -0.88 -0.38 2.98
C PHE A 127 -1.55 0.43 1.86
N ALA A 128 -2.77 0.04 1.51
CA ALA A 128 -3.67 0.76 0.63
C ALA A 128 -5.04 0.87 1.31
N LEU A 129 -5.51 2.10 1.48
CA LEU A 129 -6.82 2.42 2.05
C LEU A 129 -7.72 2.90 0.92
N LEU A 130 -8.66 2.06 0.49
CA LEU A 130 -9.66 2.37 -0.52
C LEU A 130 -10.95 2.86 0.14
N ILE A 131 -11.47 3.98 -0.33
CA ILE A 131 -12.75 4.55 0.10
C ILE A 131 -13.61 4.72 -1.16
N LYS A 132 -14.68 3.94 -1.27
CA LYS A 132 -15.55 3.87 -2.43
C LYS A 132 -16.94 4.37 -2.09
N LYS A 133 -17.53 5.23 -2.93
CA LYS A 133 -18.92 5.65 -2.80
C LYS A 133 -19.84 4.44 -2.92
N ASN A 134 -20.75 4.28 -1.97
CA ASN A 134 -21.86 3.32 -2.06
C ASN A 134 -23.13 4.04 -2.50
N ASP A 135 -23.48 5.10 -1.77
CA ASP A 135 -24.65 5.94 -1.96
C ASP A 135 -24.26 7.42 -1.83
N GLU A 136 -25.22 8.34 -1.95
CA GLU A 136 -24.96 9.80 -1.84
C GLU A 136 -24.42 10.27 -0.48
N SER A 137 -24.54 9.45 0.57
CA SER A 137 -24.11 9.82 1.93
C SER A 137 -23.21 8.79 2.61
N THR A 138 -22.95 7.66 1.96
CA THR A 138 -22.20 6.55 2.55
C THR A 138 -21.11 6.04 1.63
N VAL A 139 -20.02 5.59 2.24
CA VAL A 139 -18.87 4.99 1.57
C VAL A 139 -18.53 3.65 2.19
N SER A 140 -18.00 2.73 1.39
CA SER A 140 -17.27 1.56 1.88
C SER A 140 -15.81 1.93 2.00
N ALA A 141 -15.24 1.77 3.18
CA ALA A 141 -13.82 1.89 3.41
C ALA A 141 -13.22 0.48 3.62
N SER A 142 -12.10 0.22 2.96
CA SER A 142 -11.34 -1.01 3.14
C SER A 142 -9.86 -0.73 3.15
N LEU A 143 -9.14 -1.41 4.05
CA LEU A 143 -7.70 -1.27 4.16
C LEU A 143 -7.04 -2.64 4.02
N GLU A 144 -6.10 -2.71 3.08
CA GLU A 144 -5.20 -3.85 2.88
C GLU A 144 -3.77 -3.45 3.21
N GLY A 145 -2.98 -4.34 3.81
CA GLY A 145 -1.60 -3.99 4.13
C GLY A 145 -1.02 -4.62 5.38
N GLU A 146 0.05 -3.99 5.85
CA GLU A 146 0.70 -4.28 7.13
C GLU A 146 -0.16 -3.83 8.30
N ALA A 147 -0.35 -4.72 9.28
CA ALA A 147 -1.23 -4.50 10.43
C ALA A 147 -0.93 -3.20 11.18
N ARG A 148 0.34 -2.96 11.58
CA ARG A 148 0.70 -1.82 12.43
C ARG A 148 0.50 -0.45 11.75
N SER A 149 0.96 -0.29 10.51
CA SER A 149 0.75 0.94 9.76
C SER A 149 -0.72 1.12 9.35
N GLY A 150 -1.39 0.01 9.02
CA GLY A 150 -2.80 -0.02 8.68
C GLY A 150 -3.71 0.38 9.84
N GLU A 151 -3.43 -0.09 11.05
CA GLU A 151 -4.16 0.30 12.28
C GLU A 151 -4.10 1.81 12.51
N ILE A 152 -2.93 2.42 12.34
CA ILE A 152 -2.76 3.86 12.50
C ILE A 152 -3.55 4.62 11.44
N ALA A 153 -3.48 4.19 10.17
CA ALA A 153 -4.23 4.79 9.08
C ALA A 153 -5.74 4.64 9.26
N TRP A 154 -6.19 3.47 9.72
CA TRP A 154 -7.59 3.20 10.01
C TRP A 154 -8.12 4.10 11.13
N LYS A 155 -7.35 4.25 12.21
CA LYS A 155 -7.69 5.18 13.29
C LYS A 155 -7.85 6.61 12.77
N HIS A 156 -6.92 7.09 11.96
CA HIS A 156 -7.00 8.45 11.39
C HIS A 156 -8.21 8.65 10.49
N LEU A 157 -8.59 7.62 9.72
CA LEU A 157 -9.81 7.63 8.92
C LEU A 157 -11.06 7.80 9.79
N LEU A 158 -11.16 7.04 10.89
CA LEU A 158 -12.31 7.10 11.80
C LEU A 158 -12.41 8.45 12.55
N GLU A 159 -11.29 9.15 12.73
CA GLU A 159 -11.26 10.49 13.31
C GLU A 159 -11.63 11.60 12.32
N CYS A 160 -11.69 11.29 11.01
CA CYS A 160 -12.03 12.28 10.00
C CYS A 160 -13.54 12.57 9.99
N PRO A 161 -13.93 13.85 9.95
CA PRO A 161 -15.35 14.20 9.98
C PRO A 161 -16.03 13.74 8.69
N ALA A 162 -17.18 13.08 8.86
CA ALA A 162 -18.12 12.80 7.79
C ALA A 162 -18.73 14.12 7.27
N LYS A 163 -18.00 14.83 6.40
CA LYS A 163 -18.57 15.95 5.66
C LYS A 163 -19.21 15.42 4.38
N ALA A 164 -20.50 15.72 4.21
CA ALA A 164 -21.15 15.66 2.90
C ALA A 164 -20.50 16.71 1.99
N GLU A 165 -20.34 16.38 0.71
CA GLU A 165 -19.78 17.25 -0.33
C GLU A 165 -20.84 18.18 -0.92
#